data_AF-A0A812VP09-F1
#
_entry.id   AF-A0A812VP09-F1
#
_cell.length_a   1.000
_cell.length_b   1.000
_cell.length_c   1.000
_cell.angle_alpha   90.00
_cell.angle_beta   90.00
_cell.angle_gamma   90.00
#
_symmetry.space_group_name_H-M   'P 1'
#
loop_
_entity.id
_entity.type
_entity.pdbx_description
1 polymer ?
#
loop_
_entity_poly.entity_id
_entity_poly.type
_entity_poly.pdbx_seq_one_letter_code
_entity_poly.pdbx_strand_id
1 'polypeptide(L)'
;MLAAIGLVGQHYLRFPIAVFDELPNGVGAVFEVPGQIGLFTLFGVALLPEFSTPDASKEVGDFGDPLNFQLLTFGADLQELRNRELNNGRFAMFATMGILAAELATGKDAMEQLGLT
;
A
#
# COMPACT_ATOMS: atom_id res chain seq x y z
N MET A 1 3.71 3.19 2.22
CA MET A 1 2.66 3.16 3.26
C MET A 1 1.56 2.16 2.91
N LEU A 2 0.84 2.34 1.79
CA LEU A 2 -0.23 1.42 1.37
C LEU A 2 0.22 -0.04 1.20
N ALA A 3 1.41 -0.28 0.65
CA ALA A 3 1.96 -1.63 0.50
C ALA A 3 2.08 -2.38 1.84
N ALA A 4 2.60 -1.73 2.89
CA ALA A 4 2.72 -2.35 4.22
C ALA A 4 1.34 -2.72 4.80
N ILE A 5 0.34 -1.84 4.64
CA ILE A 5 -1.03 -2.12 5.08
C ILE A 5 -1.64 -3.26 4.26
N GLY A 6 -1.43 -3.27 2.94
CA GLY A 6 -1.91 -4.33 2.05
C GLY A 6 -1.32 -5.70 2.39
N LEU A 7 -0.02 -5.77 2.68
CA LEU A 7 0.65 -7.02 3.05
C LEU A 7 0.12 -7.64 4.35
N VAL A 8 -0.30 -6.81 5.30
CA VAL A 8 -0.97 -7.25 6.54
C VAL A 8 -2.46 -7.54 6.30
N GLY A 9 -3.13 -6.68 5.55
CA GLY A 9 -4.57 -6.73 5.33
C GLY A 9 -5.03 -7.91 4.49
N GLN A 10 -4.23 -8.34 3.49
CA GLN A 10 -4.55 -9.47 2.60
C GLN A 10 -4.81 -10.78 3.35
N HIS A 11 -4.22 -10.94 4.54
CA HIS A 11 -4.43 -12.12 5.37
C HIS A 11 -5.87 -12.19 5.91
N TYR A 12 -6.47 -11.04 6.25
CA TYR A 12 -7.80 -10.96 6.85
C TYR A 12 -8.92 -10.62 5.85
N LEU A 13 -8.62 -9.84 4.82
CA LEU A 13 -9.59 -9.32 3.87
C LEU A 13 -9.36 -9.94 2.50
N ARG A 14 -10.25 -10.87 2.12
CA ARG A 14 -10.37 -11.36 0.74
C ARG A 14 -11.68 -10.88 0.13
N PHE A 15 -11.65 -10.54 -1.16
CA PHE A 15 -12.86 -10.22 -1.90
C PHE A 15 -13.67 -11.50 -2.16
N PRO A 16 -15.00 -11.47 -2.03
CA PRO A 16 -15.86 -12.65 -2.22
C PRO A 16 -16.05 -12.96 -3.71
N ILE A 17 -14.95 -13.27 -4.39
CA ILE A 17 -14.89 -13.67 -5.79
C ILE A 17 -14.01 -14.91 -5.83
N ALA A 18 -14.51 -16.01 -6.38
CA ALA A 18 -13.89 -17.35 -6.32
C ALA A 18 -12.41 -17.38 -6.75
N VAL A 19 -11.99 -16.46 -7.61
CA VAL A 19 -10.61 -16.32 -8.09
C VAL A 19 -9.63 -15.94 -6.98
N PHE A 20 -10.06 -15.28 -5.90
CA PHE A 20 -9.20 -14.83 -4.81
C PHE A 20 -9.10 -15.81 -3.63
N ASP A 21 -9.97 -16.83 -3.58
CA ASP A 21 -9.94 -17.83 -2.51
C ASP A 21 -8.81 -18.86 -2.70
N GLU A 22 -8.39 -19.09 -3.95
CA GLU A 22 -7.34 -20.05 -4.30
C GLU A 22 -5.93 -19.44 -4.30
N LEU A 23 -5.80 -18.12 -4.11
CA LEU A 23 -4.51 -17.44 -4.16
C LEU A 23 -3.75 -17.54 -2.83
N PRO A 24 -2.44 -17.84 -2.87
CA PRO A 24 -1.60 -17.83 -1.67
C PRO A 24 -1.47 -16.40 -1.14
N ASN A 25 -1.40 -16.26 0.18
CA ASN A 25 -1.13 -14.97 0.82
C ASN A 25 0.32 -14.56 0.64
N GLY A 26 0.58 -13.25 0.64
CA GLY A 26 1.95 -12.73 0.58
C GLY A 26 2.47 -12.57 -0.85
N VAL A 27 3.80 -12.52 -0.95
CA VAL A 27 4.52 -12.37 -2.23
C VAL A 27 4.20 -13.49 -3.22
N GLY A 28 3.79 -14.66 -2.74
CA GLY A 28 3.38 -15.80 -3.58
C GLY A 28 2.25 -15.47 -4.56
N ALA A 29 1.35 -14.55 -4.18
CA ALA A 29 0.20 -14.17 -5.01
C ALA A 29 0.61 -13.63 -6.39
N VAL A 30 1.77 -12.99 -6.49
CA VAL A 30 2.27 -12.37 -7.73
C VAL A 30 2.70 -13.42 -8.76
N PHE A 31 3.04 -14.63 -8.32
CA PHE A 31 3.51 -15.68 -9.21
C PHE A 31 2.39 -16.52 -9.81
N GLU A 32 1.18 -16.43 -9.27
CA GLU A 32 0.01 -17.12 -9.78
C GLU A 32 -0.62 -16.40 -10.97
N VAL A 33 -1.15 -17.17 -11.94
CA VAL A 33 -1.73 -16.61 -13.18
C VAL A 33 -2.85 -15.60 -12.90
N PRO A 34 -3.83 -15.88 -12.01
CA PRO A 34 -4.86 -14.89 -11.69
C PRO A 34 -4.30 -13.64 -11.00
N GLY A 35 -3.26 -13.80 -10.17
CA GLY A 35 -2.58 -12.69 -9.50
C GLY A 35 -1.80 -11.80 -10.48
N GLN A 36 -1.15 -12.39 -11.48
CA GLN A 36 -0.46 -11.65 -12.55
C GLN A 36 -1.43 -10.80 -13.36
N ILE A 37 -2.60 -11.35 -13.73
CA ILE A 37 -3.64 -10.59 -14.45
C ILE A 37 -4.06 -9.37 -13.61
N GLY A 38 -4.29 -9.57 -12.31
CA GLY A 38 -4.58 -8.49 -11.36
C GLY A 38 -3.48 -7.43 -11.32
N LEU A 39 -2.22 -7.85 -11.24
CA LEU A 39 -1.06 -6.97 -11.23
C LEU A 39 -0.98 -6.13 -12.51
N PHE A 40 -1.04 -6.75 -13.69
CA PHE A 40 -0.96 -6.03 -14.96
C PHE A 40 -2.13 -5.08 -15.16
N THR A 41 -3.33 -5.47 -14.71
CA THR A 41 -4.50 -4.60 -14.74
C THR A 41 -4.30 -3.39 -13.83
N LEU A 42 -3.80 -3.60 -12.60
CA LEU A 42 -3.53 -2.52 -11.66
C LEU A 42 -2.45 -1.57 -12.20
N PHE A 43 -1.36 -2.09 -12.74
CA PHE A 43 -0.31 -1.30 -13.37
C PHE A 43 -0.86 -0.50 -14.56
N GLY A 44 -1.67 -1.12 -15.41
CA GLY A 44 -2.29 -0.44 -16.56
C GLY A 44 -3.19 0.72 -16.14
N VAL A 45 -3.98 0.55 -15.09
CA VAL A 45 -4.86 1.61 -14.56
C VAL A 45 -4.05 2.68 -13.80
N ALA A 46 -3.07 2.30 -13.00
CA ALA A 46 -2.25 3.20 -12.20
C ALA A 46 -1.38 4.13 -13.06
N LEU A 47 -0.97 3.68 -14.26
CA LEU A 47 -0.22 4.50 -15.20
C LEU A 47 -1.01 5.71 -15.74
N LEU A 48 -2.35 5.62 -15.79
CA LEU A 48 -3.19 6.71 -16.31
C LEU A 48 -3.04 8.01 -15.51
N PRO A 49 -3.23 8.04 -14.17
CA PRO A 49 -3.00 9.24 -13.38
C PRO A 49 -1.51 9.59 -13.28
N GLU A 50 -0.60 8.63 -13.34
CA GLU A 50 0.84 8.89 -13.16
C GLU A 50 1.47 9.65 -14.35
N PHE A 51 0.87 9.55 -15.55
CA PHE A 51 1.29 10.34 -16.71
C PHE A 51 0.70 11.77 -16.72
N SER A 52 -0.22 12.09 -15.81
CA SER A 52 -0.74 13.45 -15.72
C SER A 52 0.37 14.39 -15.23
N THR A 53 0.69 15.42 -16.04
CA THR A 53 1.79 16.34 -15.72
C THR A 53 1.39 17.18 -14.50
N PRO A 54 2.21 17.21 -13.44
CA PRO A 54 1.93 18.05 -12.28
C PRO A 54 2.00 19.53 -12.69
N ASP A 55 1.07 20.34 -12.15
CA ASP A 55 1.11 21.78 -12.32
C ASP A 55 2.43 22.33 -11.77
N ALA A 56 3.23 23.00 -12.61
CA ALA A 56 4.54 23.53 -12.21
C ALA A 56 4.47 24.59 -11.08
N SER A 57 3.27 25.10 -10.77
CA SER A 57 3.04 26.06 -9.69
C SER A 57 2.75 25.42 -8.33
N LYS A 58 2.51 24.10 -8.27
CA LYS A 58 2.20 23.38 -7.02
C LYS A 58 3.46 22.75 -6.45
N GLU A 59 3.51 22.64 -5.12
CA GLU A 59 4.58 21.90 -4.46
C GLU A 59 4.51 20.41 -4.83
N VAL A 60 5.66 19.75 -4.93
CA VAL A 60 5.72 18.33 -5.25
C VAL A 60 4.98 17.53 -4.18
N GLY A 61 4.02 16.70 -4.59
CA GLY A 61 3.17 15.91 -3.69
C GLY A 61 1.85 16.57 -3.32
N ASP A 62 1.60 17.81 -3.75
CA ASP A 62 0.32 18.49 -3.56
C ASP A 62 -0.64 18.22 -4.73
N PHE A 63 -1.51 17.23 -4.55
CA PHE A 63 -2.56 16.86 -5.50
C PHE A 63 -3.94 17.42 -5.12
N GLY A 64 -3.99 18.37 -4.19
CA GLY A 64 -5.21 18.92 -3.62
C GLY A 64 -5.77 18.08 -2.45
N ASP A 65 -6.59 18.72 -1.63
CA ASP A 65 -7.19 18.12 -0.43
C ASP A 65 -8.73 18.10 -0.54
N PRO A 66 -9.33 17.00 -1.03
CA PRO A 66 -10.78 16.91 -1.20
C PRO A 66 -11.54 16.76 0.13
N LEU A 67 -10.87 16.34 1.20
CA LEU A 67 -11.49 16.08 2.51
C LEU A 67 -11.18 17.18 3.54
N ASN A 68 -10.34 18.15 3.17
CA ASN A 68 -9.88 19.24 4.03
C ASN A 68 -9.35 18.70 5.38
N PHE A 69 -8.32 17.85 5.32
CA PHE A 69 -7.68 17.24 6.48
C PHE A 69 -7.18 18.27 7.50
N GLN A 70 -6.83 19.48 7.07
CA GLN A 70 -6.47 20.59 7.95
C GLN A 70 -7.64 20.99 8.87
N LEU A 71 -8.88 20.99 8.36
CA LEU A 71 -10.08 21.26 9.17
C LEU A 71 -10.42 20.08 10.09
N LEU A 72 -10.25 18.85 9.61
CA LEU A 72 -10.50 17.62 10.38
C LEU A 72 -9.53 17.43 11.55
N THR A 73 -8.36 18.04 11.49
CA THR A 73 -7.34 18.01 12.55
C THR A 73 -7.40 19.21 13.49
N PHE A 74 -8.55 19.92 13.55
CA PHE A 74 -8.78 21.09 14.39
C PHE A 74 -7.81 22.26 14.13
N GLY A 75 -7.39 22.44 12.87
CA GLY A 75 -6.45 23.51 12.51
C GLY A 75 -5.00 23.22 12.88
N ALA A 76 -4.61 21.94 12.93
CA ALA A 76 -3.23 21.54 13.11
C ALA A 76 -2.32 22.18 12.03
N ASP A 77 -1.08 22.47 12.41
CA ASP A 77 -0.11 23.08 11.51
C ASP A 77 0.17 22.13 10.32
N LEU A 78 0.04 22.67 9.10
CA LEU A 78 0.25 21.93 7.87
C LEU A 78 1.70 21.43 7.77
N GLN A 79 2.67 22.18 8.31
CA GLN A 79 4.08 21.73 8.34
C GLN A 79 4.26 20.52 9.25
N GLU A 80 3.58 20.49 10.39
CA GLU A 80 3.64 19.35 11.30
C GLU A 80 3.04 18.09 10.68
N LEU A 81 1.87 18.21 10.03
CA LEU A 81 1.21 17.10 9.34
C LEU A 81 2.09 16.51 8.22
N ARG A 82 2.71 17.37 7.40
CA ARG A 82 3.66 16.95 6.36
C ARG A 82 4.87 16.20 6.93
N ASN A 83 5.42 16.68 8.05
CA ASN A 83 6.53 16.00 8.73
C ASN A 83 6.12 14.63 9.28
N ARG A 84 4.90 14.51 9.82
CA ARG A 84 4.35 13.23 10.29
C ARG A 84 4.17 12.24 9.12
N GLU A 85 3.65 12.70 7.99
CA GLU A 85 3.53 11.89 6.77
C GLU A 85 4.90 11.36 6.31
N LEU A 86 5.92 12.22 6.24
CA LEU A 86 7.27 11.81 5.85
C LEU A 86 7.87 10.78 6.80
N ASN A 87 7.71 10.97 8.12
CA ASN A 87 8.24 10.03 9.11
C ASN A 87 7.55 8.66 9.04
N ASN A 88 6.22 8.65 8.89
CA ASN A 88 5.46 7.41 8.68
C ASN A 88 5.81 6.75 7.35
N GLY A 89 6.05 7.55 6.30
CA GLY A 89 6.51 7.08 5.00
C GLY A 89 7.84 6.34 5.10
N ARG A 90 8.82 6.94 5.77
CA ARG A 90 10.15 6.33 6.01
C ARG A 90 10.03 5.03 6.79
N PHE A 91 9.27 5.02 7.88
CA PHE A 91 9.03 3.81 8.65
C PHE A 91 8.37 2.71 7.80
N ALA A 92 7.35 3.08 7.01
CA ALA A 92 6.63 2.12 6.18
C ALA A 92 7.51 1.52 5.06
N MET A 93 8.50 2.25 4.53
CA MET A 93 9.47 1.69 3.57
C MET A 93 10.28 0.55 4.22
N PHE A 94 10.82 0.78 5.42
CA PHE A 94 11.53 -0.27 6.16
C PHE A 94 10.63 -1.41 6.57
N ALA A 95 9.40 -1.13 7.04
CA ALA A 95 8.43 -2.15 7.40
C ALA A 95 8.09 -3.05 6.20
N THR A 96 7.81 -2.47 5.03
CA THR A 96 7.52 -3.23 3.80
C THR A 96 8.69 -4.13 3.44
N MET A 97 9.92 -3.60 3.42
CA MET A 97 11.11 -4.42 3.12
C MET A 97 11.31 -5.56 4.13
N GLY A 98 11.09 -5.29 5.42
CA GLY A 98 11.18 -6.29 6.49
C GLY A 98 10.17 -7.41 6.32
N ILE A 99 8.90 -7.07 6.04
CA ILE A 99 7.84 -8.05 5.78
C ILE A 99 8.21 -8.92 4.59
N LEU A 100 8.60 -8.32 3.46
CA LEU A 100 8.97 -9.08 2.25
C LEU A 100 10.17 -10.01 2.49
N ALA A 101 11.20 -9.53 3.18
CA ALA A 101 12.37 -10.35 3.50
C ALA A 101 12.01 -11.53 4.41
N ALA A 102 11.13 -11.31 5.38
CA ALA A 102 10.68 -12.35 6.31
C ALA A 102 9.74 -13.36 5.63
N GLU A 103 8.85 -12.92 4.74
CA GLU A 103 8.01 -13.81 3.93
C GLU A 103 8.88 -14.72 3.04
N LEU A 104 9.90 -14.16 2.38
CA LEU A 104 10.82 -14.95 1.56
C LEU A 104 11.67 -15.93 2.36
N ALA A 105 12.07 -15.56 3.58
CA ALA A 105 12.90 -16.42 4.43
C ALA A 105 12.10 -17.54 5.11
N THR A 106 10.84 -17.29 5.47
CA THR A 106 10.01 -18.23 6.26
C THR A 106 8.98 -18.97 5.43
N GLY A 107 8.63 -18.47 4.24
CA GLY A 107 7.57 -19.00 3.40
C GLY A 107 6.16 -18.79 3.97
N LYS A 108 6.01 -17.98 5.03
CA LYS A 108 4.75 -17.66 5.70
C LYS A 108 4.38 -16.21 5.45
N ASP A 109 3.09 -15.91 5.42
CA ASP A 109 2.65 -14.52 5.31
C ASP A 109 2.99 -13.68 6.55
N ALA A 110 2.87 -12.35 6.42
CA ALA A 110 3.21 -11.39 7.48
C ALA A 110 2.57 -11.71 8.85
N MET A 111 1.34 -12.25 8.88
CA MET A 111 0.59 -12.51 10.11
C MET A 111 0.84 -13.91 10.65
N GLU A 112 0.95 -14.89 9.76
CA GLU A 112 1.32 -16.27 10.11
C GLU A 112 2.67 -16.37 10.81
N GLN A 113 3.61 -15.47 10.49
CA GLN A 113 4.90 -15.36 11.18
C GLN A 113 4.76 -14.98 12.65
N LEU A 114 3.72 -14.21 12.98
CA LEU A 114 3.42 -13.77 14.35
C LEU A 114 2.59 -14.81 15.12
N GLY A 115 2.29 -15.97 14.51
CA GLY A 115 1.43 -17.01 15.09
C GLY A 115 -0.05 -16.62 15.10
N LEU A 116 -0.42 -15.62 14.32
CA LEU A 116 -1.80 -15.21 14.12
C LEU A 116 -2.32 -15.95 12.87
N THR A 117 -3.32 -16.79 13.10
CA THR A 117 -3.94 -17.68 12.10
C THR A 117 -5.02 -17.00 11.30
#